data_AF-A0A2K2A0V1-F1
#
_entry.id   AF-A0A2K2A0V1-F1
#
_cell.length_a   1.000
_cell.length_b   1.000
_cell.length_c   1.000
_cell.angle_alpha   90.00
_cell.angle_beta   90.00
_cell.angle_gamma   90.00
#
_symmetry.space_group_name_H-M   'P 1'
#
loop_
_entity.id
_entity.type
_entity.pdbx_description
1 polymer ?
#
loop_
_entity_poly.entity_id
_entity_poly.type
_entity_poly.pdbx_seq_one_letter_code
_entity_poly.pdbx_strand_id
1 'polypeptide(L)'
;MALNEESAEKRKSARLAIFELANMISVPMSLNAIVRLKVADAIWQGGSNAPLSASQILQRIASTGSDPENLQRILRMLTSYGVFEEHLTIESSPLDGSASERKYSLTEVGKTLVTDTEGLSYAPYVLQHHQDALMKAWPLVHEAVLDPTTEPFVKANGEPAYDYYGKQPEMNELMLKAMSGVSVPFMEAMLDGYDGFKGVERLVDVGGSAGDCLRMILKKHPGVRQGINFDLPEVVAKAPIIPGVTNVGGDMFKSIPDGDAIFMKTMNAS
;
A
#
# COMPACT_ATOMS: atom_id res chain seq x y z
N MET A 1 38.44 30.24 -5.47
CA MET A 1 38.72 28.88 -4.96
C MET A 1 37.46 28.27 -4.35
N ALA A 2 36.84 28.89 -3.34
CA ALA A 2 35.58 28.44 -2.71
C ALA A 2 34.39 28.19 -3.69
N LEU A 3 34.15 29.09 -4.65
CA LEU A 3 33.11 28.91 -5.68
C LEU A 3 33.33 27.66 -6.57
N ASN A 4 34.59 27.27 -6.76
CA ASN A 4 34.96 26.13 -7.60
C ASN A 4 34.82 24.81 -6.84
N GLU A 5 35.06 24.83 -5.51
CA GLU A 5 34.84 23.71 -4.59
C GLU A 5 33.35 23.46 -4.36
N GLU A 6 32.55 24.50 -4.14
CA GLU A 6 31.08 24.38 -4.00
C GLU A 6 30.44 23.81 -5.29
N SER A 7 30.93 24.25 -6.45
CA SER A 7 30.51 23.72 -7.75
C SER A 7 30.91 22.26 -7.95
N ALA A 8 32.08 21.85 -7.45
CA ALA A 8 32.54 20.46 -7.51
C ALA A 8 31.73 19.54 -6.59
N GLU A 9 31.38 20.00 -5.40
CA GLU A 9 30.57 19.23 -4.46
C GLU A 9 29.15 19.02 -4.98
N LYS A 10 28.51 20.07 -5.51
CA LYS A 10 27.20 19.96 -6.19
C LYS A 10 27.21 18.91 -7.31
N ARG A 11 28.28 18.85 -8.12
CA ARG A 11 28.42 17.83 -9.18
C ARG A 11 28.54 16.41 -8.63
N LYS A 12 29.23 16.22 -7.50
CA LYS A 12 29.33 14.90 -6.85
C LYS A 12 27.98 14.46 -6.29
N SER A 13 27.29 15.34 -5.56
CA SER A 13 25.95 15.05 -5.03
C SER A 13 24.96 14.70 -6.14
N ALA A 14 25.00 15.42 -7.27
CA ALA A 14 24.15 15.11 -8.42
C ALA A 14 24.43 13.72 -9.03
N ARG A 15 25.70 13.30 -9.08
CA ARG A 15 26.08 11.95 -9.56
C ARG A 15 25.61 10.85 -8.61
N LEU A 16 25.65 11.09 -7.30
CA LEU A 16 25.10 10.16 -6.31
C LEU A 16 23.58 10.06 -6.43
N ALA A 17 22.90 11.20 -6.59
CA ALA A 17 21.45 11.24 -6.71
C ALA A 17 20.94 10.47 -7.95
N ILE A 18 21.55 10.67 -9.13
CA ILE A 18 21.12 9.91 -10.32
C ILE A 18 21.43 8.41 -10.20
N PHE A 19 22.52 8.05 -9.52
CA PHE A 19 22.83 6.65 -9.24
C PHE A 19 21.82 6.02 -8.28
N GLU A 20 21.38 6.74 -7.24
CA GLU A 20 20.32 6.30 -6.34
C GLU A 20 18.99 6.12 -7.10
N LEU A 21 18.59 7.10 -7.90
CA LEU A 21 17.36 7.03 -8.72
C LEU A 21 17.38 5.83 -9.68
N ALA A 22 18.51 5.57 -10.34
CA ALA A 22 18.66 4.45 -11.26
C ALA A 22 18.55 3.09 -10.57
N ASN A 23 18.91 3.01 -9.28
CA ASN A 23 18.85 1.78 -8.48
C ASN A 23 17.61 1.71 -7.58
N MET A 24 16.75 2.72 -7.59
CA MET A 24 15.61 2.85 -6.67
C MET A 24 14.67 1.63 -6.72
N ILE A 25 14.65 0.88 -7.83
CA ILE A 25 13.91 -0.38 -7.97
C ILE A 25 14.23 -1.41 -6.88
N SER A 26 15.44 -1.38 -6.29
CA SER A 26 15.81 -2.31 -5.22
C SER A 26 14.94 -2.14 -3.97
N VAL A 27 14.48 -0.92 -3.68
CA VAL A 27 13.66 -0.57 -2.51
C VAL A 27 12.28 -1.24 -2.55
N PRO A 28 11.42 -0.98 -3.54
CA PRO A 28 10.12 -1.62 -3.63
C PRO A 28 10.22 -3.13 -3.87
N MET A 29 11.26 -3.63 -4.56
CA MET A 29 11.47 -5.08 -4.73
C MET A 29 11.85 -5.78 -3.42
N SER A 30 12.63 -5.13 -2.56
CA SER A 30 12.92 -5.65 -1.23
C SER A 30 11.69 -5.61 -0.33
N LEU A 31 10.88 -4.55 -0.45
CA LEU A 31 9.59 -4.46 0.23
C LEU A 31 8.67 -5.61 -0.21
N ASN A 32 8.59 -5.88 -1.52
CA ASN A 32 7.86 -7.01 -2.08
C ASN A 32 8.38 -8.35 -1.53
N ALA A 33 9.70 -8.52 -1.45
CA ALA A 33 10.32 -9.73 -0.93
C ALA A 33 9.95 -9.99 0.53
N ILE A 34 10.06 -8.99 1.42
CA ILE A 34 9.72 -9.18 2.84
C ILE A 34 8.23 -9.46 3.05
N VAL A 35 7.36 -8.91 2.18
CA VAL A 35 5.92 -9.17 2.22
C VAL A 35 5.62 -10.60 1.79
N ARG A 36 6.21 -11.07 0.67
CA ARG A 36 6.08 -12.47 0.23
C ARG A 36 6.57 -13.46 1.29
N LEU A 37 7.62 -13.08 2.01
CA LEU A 37 8.22 -13.86 3.09
C LEU A 37 7.49 -13.70 4.43
N LYS A 38 6.47 -12.84 4.54
CA LYS A 38 5.74 -12.55 5.80
C LYS A 38 6.65 -12.17 6.98
N VAL A 39 7.71 -11.42 6.68
CA VAL A 39 8.72 -11.01 7.68
C VAL A 39 8.11 -10.13 8.76
N ALA A 40 7.20 -9.21 8.40
CA ALA A 40 6.58 -8.30 9.36
C ALA A 40 5.78 -9.06 10.42
N ASP A 41 4.91 -10.00 10.01
CA ASP A 41 4.15 -10.85 10.93
C ASP A 41 5.07 -11.70 11.82
N ALA A 42 6.16 -12.22 11.27
CA ALA A 42 7.14 -13.02 11.99
C ALA A 42 7.90 -12.24 13.08
N ILE A 43 8.13 -10.93 12.87
CA ILE A 43 8.71 -10.04 13.88
C ILE A 43 7.67 -9.63 14.91
N TRP A 44 6.47 -9.27 14.46
CA TRP A 44 5.41 -8.73 15.31
C TRP A 44 5.00 -9.68 16.43
N GLN A 45 4.94 -11.00 16.16
CA GLN A 45 4.64 -12.03 17.16
C GLN A 45 3.40 -11.70 18.00
N GLY A 46 2.33 -11.22 17.34
CA GLY A 46 1.07 -10.87 18.03
C GLY A 46 1.18 -9.67 18.98
N GLY A 47 2.14 -8.76 18.78
CA GLY A 47 2.25 -7.51 19.55
C GLY A 47 3.57 -7.29 20.28
N SER A 48 4.46 -8.29 20.33
CA SER A 48 5.72 -8.18 21.06
C SER A 48 6.71 -7.23 20.39
N ASN A 49 6.84 -7.30 19.06
CA ASN A 49 7.84 -6.55 18.27
C ASN A 49 9.28 -6.63 18.82
N ALA A 50 9.62 -7.68 19.56
CA ALA A 50 10.96 -7.86 20.12
C ALA A 50 11.99 -7.96 18.98
N PRO A 51 13.18 -7.32 19.11
CA PRO A 51 14.20 -7.39 18.07
C PRO A 51 14.68 -8.82 17.80
N LEU A 52 14.74 -9.22 16.52
CA LEU A 52 15.16 -10.54 16.09
C LEU A 52 16.29 -10.48 15.06
N SER A 53 17.22 -11.44 15.12
CA SER A 53 18.21 -11.59 14.05
C SER A 53 17.59 -12.22 12.80
N ALA A 54 18.25 -12.03 11.64
CA ALA A 54 17.78 -12.60 10.38
C ALA A 54 17.60 -14.12 10.45
N SER A 55 18.48 -14.82 11.17
CA SER A 55 18.35 -16.26 11.43
C SER A 55 17.09 -16.61 12.22
N GLN A 56 16.77 -15.85 13.28
CA GLN A 56 15.56 -16.04 14.08
C GLN A 56 14.28 -15.72 13.29
N ILE A 57 14.35 -14.76 12.37
CA ILE A 57 13.23 -14.45 11.47
C ILE A 57 13.03 -15.61 10.49
N LEU A 58 14.10 -16.10 9.84
CA LEU A 58 14.02 -17.22 8.90
C LEU A 58 13.45 -18.48 9.51
N GLN A 59 13.86 -18.82 10.75
CA GLN A 59 13.32 -19.96 11.49
C GLN A 59 11.79 -19.93 11.64
N ARG A 60 11.17 -18.75 11.55
CA ARG A 60 9.71 -18.57 11.65
C ARG A 60 8.98 -18.62 10.32
N ILE A 61 9.67 -18.40 9.19
CA ILE A 61 9.02 -18.19 7.88
C ILE A 61 9.44 -19.17 6.79
N ALA A 62 10.56 -19.88 6.96
CA ALA A 62 11.08 -20.78 5.94
C ALA A 62 11.65 -22.08 6.52
N SER A 63 11.59 -23.15 5.72
CA SER A 63 12.25 -24.43 6.00
C SER A 63 13.72 -24.40 5.52
N THR A 64 14.43 -25.50 5.76
CA THR A 64 15.89 -25.66 5.59
C THR A 64 16.41 -25.18 4.23
N GLY A 65 17.57 -24.53 4.21
CA GLY A 65 18.24 -24.04 2.99
C GLY A 65 18.15 -22.52 2.75
N SER A 66 17.54 -21.77 3.66
CA SER A 66 17.46 -20.31 3.60
C SER A 66 18.73 -19.64 4.13
N ASP A 67 19.12 -18.53 3.51
CA ASP A 67 20.35 -17.79 3.85
C ASP A 67 20.05 -16.52 4.69
N PRO A 68 20.42 -16.50 5.99
CA PRO A 68 20.21 -15.34 6.86
C PRO A 68 20.99 -14.10 6.43
N GLU A 69 22.11 -14.23 5.72
CA GLU A 69 22.88 -13.09 5.25
C GLU A 69 22.13 -12.32 4.15
N ASN A 70 21.49 -13.04 3.23
CA ASN A 70 20.67 -12.43 2.18
C ASN A 70 19.46 -11.70 2.78
N LEU A 71 18.76 -12.31 3.75
CA LEU A 71 17.68 -11.63 4.45
C LEU A 71 18.21 -10.39 5.20
N GLN A 72 19.33 -10.49 5.90
CA GLN A 72 19.94 -9.36 6.60
C GLN A 72 20.24 -8.18 5.67
N ARG A 73 20.69 -8.44 4.43
CA ARG A 73 20.94 -7.37 3.43
C ARG A 73 19.65 -6.66 3.02
N ILE A 74 18.56 -7.41 2.82
CA ILE A 74 17.23 -6.88 2.52
C ILE A 74 16.72 -6.04 3.70
N LEU A 75 16.79 -6.56 4.92
CA LEU A 75 16.36 -5.86 6.13
C LEU A 75 17.13 -4.55 6.32
N ARG A 76 18.47 -4.59 6.21
CA ARG A 76 19.31 -3.40 6.38
C ARG A 76 19.04 -2.31 5.34
N MET A 77 18.74 -2.70 4.10
CA MET A 77 18.34 -1.73 3.09
C MET A 77 16.99 -1.11 3.47
N LEU A 78 16.01 -1.88 3.93
CA LEU A 78 14.71 -1.34 4.35
C LEU A 78 14.78 -0.56 5.68
N THR A 79 15.77 -0.82 6.53
CA THR A 79 16.11 0.02 7.70
C THR A 79 16.48 1.44 7.27
N SER A 80 17.24 1.63 6.18
CA SER A 80 17.58 2.99 5.71
C SER A 80 16.38 3.77 5.18
N TYR A 81 15.26 3.09 4.89
CA TYR A 81 13.97 3.69 4.53
C TYR A 81 12.96 3.67 5.69
N GLY A 82 13.42 3.37 6.91
CA GLY A 82 12.62 3.47 8.12
C GLY A 82 11.57 2.39 8.28
N VAL A 83 11.64 1.25 7.58
CA VAL A 83 10.71 0.12 7.76
C VAL A 83 11.05 -0.68 9.02
N PHE A 84 12.35 -0.81 9.33
CA PHE A 84 12.86 -1.52 10.49
C PHE A 84 13.76 -0.62 11.33
N GLU A 85 13.77 -0.85 12.63
CA GLU A 85 14.78 -0.33 13.56
C GLU A 85 15.89 -1.39 13.70
N GLU A 86 17.15 -0.99 13.53
CA GLU A 86 18.31 -1.89 13.70
C GLU A 86 18.88 -1.78 15.12
N HIS A 87 19.08 -2.94 15.75
CA HIS A 87 19.66 -3.08 17.08
C HIS A 87 20.98 -3.83 16.97
N LEU A 88 22.06 -3.20 17.43
CA LEU A 88 23.39 -3.79 17.46
C LEU A 88 23.70 -4.31 18.87
N THR A 89 23.91 -5.61 19.00
CA THR A 89 24.51 -6.14 20.23
C THR A 89 26.03 -6.13 20.06
N ILE A 90 26.71 -5.34 20.87
CA ILE A 90 28.17 -5.40 21.00
C ILE A 90 28.46 -6.51 21.99
N GLU A 91 29.01 -7.64 21.52
CA GLU A 91 29.55 -8.64 22.43
C GLU A 91 30.85 -8.13 23.03
N SER A 92 30.97 -8.23 24.36
CA SER A 92 31.96 -7.53 25.18
C SER A 92 33.40 -8.03 25.06
N SER A 93 33.76 -8.86 24.08
CA SER A 93 35.11 -9.43 23.96
C SER A 93 35.76 -9.12 22.60
N PRO A 94 36.70 -8.15 22.55
CA PRO A 94 37.52 -7.88 21.37
C PRO A 94 38.45 -9.04 20.97
N LEU A 95 38.54 -10.10 21.78
CA LEU A 95 39.52 -11.18 21.64
C LEU A 95 39.07 -12.33 20.70
N ASP A 96 37.77 -12.43 20.40
CA ASP A 96 37.22 -13.59 19.70
C ASP A 96 36.80 -13.30 18.26
N GLY A 97 36.97 -12.05 17.80
CA GLY A 97 36.54 -11.64 16.46
C GLY A 97 35.04 -11.79 16.21
N SER A 98 34.22 -11.89 17.27
CA SER A 98 32.78 -12.08 17.12
C SER A 98 32.14 -10.81 16.54
N ALA A 99 31.48 -10.98 15.39
CA ALA A 99 30.78 -9.91 14.73
C ALA A 99 29.57 -9.50 15.58
N SER A 100 29.33 -8.18 15.71
CA SER A 100 28.12 -7.66 16.34
C SER A 100 26.87 -8.28 15.67
N GLU A 101 26.03 -9.00 16.42
CA GLU A 101 24.76 -9.53 15.89
C GLU A 101 23.79 -8.36 15.63
N ARG A 102 23.21 -8.32 14.42
CA ARG A 102 22.18 -7.35 14.03
C ARG A 102 20.80 -7.94 14.27
N LYS A 103 19.97 -7.20 15.00
CA LYS A 103 18.57 -7.54 15.24
C LYS A 103 17.66 -6.44 14.72
N TYR A 104 16.43 -6.81 14.38
CA TYR A 104 15.47 -5.92 13.74
C TYR A 104 14.13 -5.97 14.48
N SER A 105 13.54 -4.80 14.72
CA SER A 105 12.14 -4.64 15.09
C SER A 105 11.43 -3.77 14.05
N LEU A 106 10.10 -3.82 13.99
CA LEU A 106 9.33 -2.94 13.10
C LEU A 106 9.25 -1.53 13.67
N THR A 107 9.39 -0.52 12.82
CA THR A 107 8.97 0.86 13.10
C THR A 107 7.45 1.00 12.91
N GLU A 108 6.88 2.20 13.12
CA GLU A 108 5.48 2.45 12.76
C GLU A 108 5.19 2.22 11.26
N VAL A 109 6.14 2.54 10.37
CA VAL A 109 6.03 2.23 8.94
C VAL A 109 5.99 0.72 8.72
N GLY A 110 6.92 -0.03 9.33
CA GLY A 110 6.95 -1.48 9.20
C GLY A 110 5.70 -2.18 9.76
N LYS A 111 5.13 -1.64 10.84
CA LYS A 111 3.89 -2.17 11.44
C LYS A 111 2.69 -2.11 10.51
N THR A 112 2.66 -1.16 9.55
CA THR A 112 1.59 -1.11 8.54
C THR A 112 1.53 -2.35 7.64
N LEU A 113 2.61 -3.15 7.59
CA LEU A 113 2.70 -4.39 6.83
C LEU A 113 2.23 -5.61 7.63
N VAL A 114 2.00 -5.46 8.94
CA VAL A 114 1.48 -6.52 9.80
C VAL A 114 0.00 -6.68 9.55
N THR A 115 -0.45 -7.91 9.41
CA THR A 115 -1.87 -8.20 9.24
C THR A 115 -2.60 -8.01 10.58
N ASP A 116 -3.58 -7.11 10.61
CA ASP A 116 -4.38 -6.84 11.81
C ASP A 116 -5.43 -7.93 12.08
N THR A 117 -6.25 -7.73 13.12
CA THR A 117 -7.30 -8.68 13.52
C THR A 117 -8.44 -8.83 12.51
N GLU A 118 -8.63 -7.84 11.63
CA GLU A 118 -9.61 -7.88 10.54
C GLU A 118 -9.00 -8.44 9.25
N GLY A 119 -7.72 -8.80 9.26
CA GLY A 119 -7.01 -9.32 8.09
C GLY A 119 -6.48 -8.24 7.16
N LEU A 120 -6.41 -6.98 7.61
CA LEU A 120 -6.01 -5.83 6.81
C LEU A 120 -4.54 -5.45 7.06
N SER A 121 -3.88 -4.96 6.01
CA SER A 121 -2.54 -4.37 6.06
C SER A 121 -2.21 -3.68 4.73
N TYR A 122 -1.09 -2.98 4.66
CA TYR A 122 -0.53 -2.44 3.42
C TYR A 122 0.20 -3.50 2.58
N ALA A 123 0.41 -4.73 3.09
CA ALA A 123 1.13 -5.78 2.38
C ALA A 123 0.47 -6.17 1.03
N PRO A 124 -0.85 -6.40 0.93
CA PRO A 124 -1.53 -6.62 -0.35
C PRO A 124 -1.33 -5.46 -1.35
N TYR A 125 -1.29 -4.22 -0.87
CA TYR A 125 -1.04 -3.04 -1.72
C TYR A 125 0.37 -3.06 -2.33
N VAL A 126 1.38 -3.44 -1.54
CA VAL A 126 2.74 -3.68 -2.05
C VAL A 126 2.73 -4.78 -3.10
N LEU A 127 2.07 -5.91 -2.86
CA LEU A 127 2.03 -7.01 -3.84
C LEU A 127 1.32 -6.61 -5.14
N GLN A 128 0.20 -5.89 -5.05
CA GLN A 128 -0.58 -5.42 -6.19
C GLN A 128 0.27 -4.55 -7.14
N HIS A 129 1.08 -3.64 -6.61
CA HIS A 129 1.91 -2.74 -7.41
C HIS A 129 3.11 -3.42 -8.09
N HIS A 130 3.35 -4.69 -7.77
CA HIS A 130 4.48 -5.47 -8.26
C HIS A 130 4.04 -6.81 -8.85
N GLN A 131 2.78 -6.91 -9.28
CA GLN A 131 2.36 -8.02 -10.12
C GLN A 131 3.07 -7.96 -11.47
N ASP A 132 3.39 -9.12 -12.04
CA ASP A 132 4.15 -9.23 -13.30
C ASP A 132 3.51 -8.42 -14.44
N ALA A 133 2.18 -8.43 -14.57
CA ALA A 133 1.46 -7.68 -15.59
C ALA A 133 1.69 -6.17 -15.50
N LEU A 134 1.70 -5.63 -14.27
CA LEU A 134 1.98 -4.21 -14.04
C LEU A 134 3.47 -3.89 -14.22
N MET A 135 4.35 -4.79 -13.76
CA MET A 135 5.80 -4.64 -13.95
C MET A 135 6.22 -4.60 -15.43
N LYS A 136 5.51 -5.33 -16.30
CA LYS A 136 5.71 -5.27 -17.76
C LYS A 136 5.32 -3.92 -18.38
N ALA A 137 4.43 -3.17 -17.74
CA ALA A 137 3.96 -1.88 -18.26
C ALA A 137 4.94 -0.73 -17.97
N TRP A 138 5.67 -0.78 -16.84
CA TRP A 138 6.58 0.30 -16.43
C TRP A 138 7.64 0.71 -17.47
N PRO A 139 8.31 -0.24 -18.18
CA PRO A 139 9.24 0.12 -19.25
C PRO A 139 8.60 0.92 -20.41
N LEU A 140 7.28 0.80 -20.60
CA LEU A 140 6.54 1.41 -21.70
C LEU A 140 5.97 2.80 -21.35
N VAL A 141 6.21 3.33 -20.16
CA VAL A 141 5.65 4.64 -19.72
C VAL A 141 6.05 5.78 -20.66
N HIS A 142 7.26 5.74 -21.21
CA HIS A 142 7.70 6.74 -22.19
C HIS A 142 6.81 6.77 -23.44
N GLU A 143 6.20 5.65 -23.82
CA GLU A 143 5.31 5.59 -24.97
C GLU A 143 3.95 6.25 -24.72
N ALA A 144 3.50 6.40 -23.48
CA ALA A 144 2.28 7.14 -23.17
C ALA A 144 2.41 8.64 -23.56
N VAL A 145 3.65 9.15 -23.60
CA VAL A 145 3.94 10.51 -24.09
C VAL A 145 3.90 10.56 -25.62
N LEU A 146 4.39 9.51 -26.28
CA LEU A 146 4.47 9.44 -27.74
C LEU A 146 3.11 9.10 -28.38
N ASP A 147 2.31 8.31 -27.69
CA ASP A 147 0.98 7.87 -28.09
C ASP A 147 0.07 7.90 -26.85
N PRO A 148 -0.65 9.02 -26.62
CA PRO A 148 -1.53 9.16 -25.46
C PRO A 148 -2.85 8.40 -25.60
N THR A 149 -3.10 7.74 -26.75
CA THR A 149 -4.37 7.04 -27.00
C THR A 149 -4.41 5.64 -26.40
N THR A 150 -3.23 5.06 -26.11
CA THR A 150 -3.12 3.70 -25.58
C THR A 150 -2.25 3.69 -24.32
N GLU A 151 -2.84 3.31 -23.19
CA GLU A 151 -2.11 3.21 -21.92
C GLU A 151 -1.02 2.13 -21.95
N PRO A 152 0.12 2.32 -21.22
CA PRO A 152 1.21 1.35 -21.16
C PRO A 152 0.78 -0.07 -20.75
N PHE A 153 -0.23 -0.20 -19.88
CA PHE A 153 -0.73 -1.51 -19.46
C PHE A 153 -1.38 -2.27 -20.61
N VAL A 154 -2.23 -1.61 -21.41
CA VAL A 154 -2.82 -2.19 -22.62
C VAL A 154 -1.73 -2.59 -23.62
N LYS A 155 -0.69 -1.78 -23.81
CA LYS A 155 0.42 -2.15 -24.70
C LYS A 155 1.16 -3.41 -24.24
N ALA A 156 1.38 -3.54 -22.93
CA ALA A 156 2.09 -4.69 -22.36
C ALA A 156 1.24 -5.97 -22.28
N ASN A 157 -0.08 -5.85 -22.08
CA ASN A 157 -0.95 -6.97 -21.71
C ASN A 157 -2.14 -7.21 -22.65
N GLY A 158 -2.37 -6.32 -23.62
CA GLY A 158 -3.39 -6.43 -24.67
C GLY A 158 -4.79 -5.91 -24.30
N GLU A 159 -5.03 -5.55 -23.05
CA GLU A 159 -6.32 -5.10 -22.54
C GLU A 159 -6.17 -4.21 -21.29
N PRO A 160 -7.19 -3.43 -20.91
CA PRO A 160 -7.14 -2.58 -19.72
C PRO A 160 -6.94 -3.36 -18.43
N ALA A 161 -6.32 -2.73 -17.42
CA ALA A 161 -5.96 -3.39 -16.17
C ALA A 161 -7.15 -4.05 -15.43
N TYR A 162 -8.31 -3.38 -15.38
CA TYR A 162 -9.50 -3.93 -14.72
C TYR A 162 -10.04 -5.19 -15.42
N ASP A 163 -10.08 -5.19 -16.76
CA ASP A 163 -10.50 -6.37 -17.52
C ASP A 163 -9.52 -7.53 -17.33
N TYR A 164 -8.22 -7.21 -17.35
CA TYR A 164 -7.14 -8.19 -17.18
C TYR A 164 -7.21 -8.89 -15.83
N TYR A 165 -7.37 -8.11 -14.75
CA TYR A 165 -7.50 -8.65 -13.39
C TYR A 165 -8.83 -9.35 -13.18
N GLY A 166 -9.94 -8.82 -13.72
CA GLY A 166 -11.27 -9.39 -13.58
C GLY A 166 -11.39 -10.82 -14.14
N LYS A 167 -10.54 -11.18 -15.12
CA LYS A 167 -10.44 -12.54 -15.67
C LYS A 167 -9.65 -13.53 -14.80
N GLN A 168 -8.91 -13.04 -13.80
CA GLN A 168 -7.98 -13.83 -12.99
C GLN A 168 -8.36 -13.74 -11.50
N PRO A 169 -9.06 -14.74 -10.93
CA PRO A 169 -9.61 -14.67 -9.58
C PRO A 169 -8.59 -14.27 -8.50
N GLU A 170 -7.38 -14.85 -8.53
CA GLU A 170 -6.34 -14.56 -7.54
C GLU A 170 -5.82 -13.11 -7.63
N MET A 171 -5.65 -12.58 -8.84
CA MET A 171 -5.19 -11.20 -9.04
C MET A 171 -6.28 -10.20 -8.68
N ASN A 172 -7.53 -10.51 -9.01
CA ASN A 172 -8.68 -9.70 -8.61
C ASN A 172 -8.84 -9.67 -7.09
N GLU A 173 -8.72 -10.83 -6.42
CA GLU A 173 -8.77 -10.91 -4.96
C GLU A 173 -7.64 -10.10 -4.32
N LEU A 174 -6.43 -10.17 -4.88
CA LEU A 174 -5.29 -9.37 -4.40
C LEU A 174 -5.54 -7.86 -4.57
N MET A 175 -6.09 -7.44 -5.72
CA MET A 175 -6.46 -6.05 -5.97
C MET A 175 -7.51 -5.57 -4.97
N LEU A 176 -8.55 -6.37 -4.70
CA LEU A 176 -9.58 -6.04 -3.71
C LEU A 176 -8.98 -5.92 -2.30
N LYS A 177 -8.15 -6.88 -1.88
CA LYS A 177 -7.43 -6.84 -0.60
C LYS A 177 -6.51 -5.62 -0.47
N ALA A 178 -5.81 -5.27 -1.54
CA ALA A 178 -4.97 -4.07 -1.61
C ALA A 178 -5.77 -2.79 -1.38
N MET A 179 -6.92 -2.67 -2.04
CA MET A 179 -7.78 -1.49 -1.89
C MET A 179 -8.39 -1.40 -0.50
N SER A 180 -8.85 -2.53 0.06
CA SER A 180 -9.40 -2.57 1.43
C SER A 180 -8.34 -2.25 2.48
N GLY A 181 -7.14 -2.82 2.36
CA GLY A 181 -6.04 -2.63 3.31
C GLY A 181 -5.55 -1.18 3.42
N VAL A 182 -5.74 -0.36 2.38
CA VAL A 182 -5.45 1.09 2.43
C VAL A 182 -6.69 1.89 2.83
N SER A 183 -7.85 1.55 2.26
CA SER A 183 -9.07 2.35 2.38
C SER A 183 -9.66 2.34 3.78
N VAL A 184 -9.67 1.20 4.45
CA VAL A 184 -10.28 1.06 5.78
C VAL A 184 -9.49 1.85 6.82
N PRO A 185 -8.16 1.67 7.00
CA PRO A 185 -7.40 2.47 7.98
C PRO A 185 -7.44 3.97 7.68
N PHE A 186 -7.45 4.36 6.40
CA PHE A 186 -7.62 5.76 6.01
C PHE A 186 -8.96 6.32 6.46
N MET A 187 -10.05 5.59 6.21
CA MET A 187 -11.40 6.00 6.60
C MET A 187 -11.54 6.06 8.12
N GLU A 188 -10.97 5.11 8.88
CA GLU A 188 -10.98 5.16 10.35
C GLU A 188 -10.28 6.42 10.89
N ALA A 189 -9.06 6.67 10.42
CA ALA A 189 -8.29 7.85 10.83
C ALA A 189 -8.99 9.16 10.44
N MET A 190 -9.59 9.22 9.25
CA MET A 190 -10.38 10.37 8.81
C MET A 190 -11.57 10.60 9.73
N LEU A 191 -12.35 9.55 10.02
CA LEU A 191 -13.56 9.65 10.86
C LEU A 191 -13.26 9.92 12.33
N ASP A 192 -12.06 9.63 12.82
CA ASP A 192 -11.62 10.00 14.17
C ASP A 192 -11.26 11.50 14.29
N GLY A 193 -10.81 12.13 13.20
CA GLY A 193 -10.40 13.53 13.16
C GLY A 193 -11.36 14.49 12.45
N TYR A 194 -12.40 13.98 11.78
CA TYR A 194 -13.27 14.76 10.92
C TYR A 194 -14.70 14.89 11.47
N ASP A 195 -15.09 16.14 11.72
CA ASP A 195 -16.40 16.49 12.26
C ASP A 195 -17.40 17.00 11.20
N GLY A 196 -17.01 17.05 9.92
CA GLY A 196 -17.82 17.69 8.87
C GLY A 196 -19.11 16.94 8.49
N PHE A 197 -19.38 15.78 9.08
CA PHE A 197 -20.67 15.09 8.98
C PHE A 197 -21.69 15.55 10.03
N LYS A 198 -21.32 16.44 10.97
CA LYS A 198 -22.27 17.00 11.94
C LYS A 198 -23.35 17.80 11.21
N GLY A 199 -24.61 17.42 11.42
CA GLY A 199 -25.78 18.07 10.80
C GLY A 199 -26.14 17.55 9.40
N VAL A 200 -25.40 16.60 8.86
CA VAL A 200 -25.75 15.88 7.62
C VAL A 200 -26.70 14.75 7.98
N GLU A 201 -27.91 14.73 7.42
CA GLU A 201 -28.86 13.62 7.60
C GLU A 201 -28.86 12.66 6.40
N ARG A 202 -28.73 13.19 5.19
CA ARG A 202 -28.63 12.45 3.92
C ARG A 202 -27.28 12.69 3.25
N LEU A 203 -26.46 11.66 3.16
CA LEU A 203 -25.13 11.70 2.55
C LEU A 203 -25.10 10.90 1.24
N VAL A 204 -24.58 11.50 0.18
CA VAL A 204 -24.36 10.84 -1.12
C VAL A 204 -22.88 10.51 -1.26
N ASP A 205 -22.55 9.24 -1.48
CA ASP A 205 -21.18 8.80 -1.79
C ASP A 205 -21.09 8.53 -3.29
N VAL A 206 -20.37 9.38 -4.02
CA VAL A 206 -20.22 9.31 -5.48
C VAL A 206 -18.98 8.51 -5.82
N GLY A 207 -19.16 7.47 -6.64
CA GLY A 207 -18.15 6.42 -6.85
C GLY A 207 -18.00 5.51 -5.62
N GLY A 208 -19.07 5.32 -4.86
CA GLY A 208 -19.03 4.60 -3.59
C GLY A 208 -18.84 3.09 -3.71
N SER A 209 -18.84 2.53 -4.94
CA SER A 209 -18.58 1.13 -5.22
C SER A 209 -19.46 0.18 -4.39
N ALA A 210 -18.85 -0.68 -3.54
CA ALA A 210 -19.57 -1.59 -2.65
C ALA A 210 -20.24 -0.89 -1.44
N GLY A 211 -20.05 0.42 -1.25
CA GLY A 211 -20.64 1.22 -0.17
C GLY A 211 -19.90 1.13 1.17
N ASP A 212 -18.65 0.66 1.18
CA ASP A 212 -17.87 0.49 2.41
C ASP A 212 -17.64 1.79 3.18
N CYS A 213 -17.39 2.89 2.47
CA CYS A 213 -17.21 4.20 3.11
C CYS A 213 -18.49 4.64 3.84
N LEU A 214 -19.66 4.52 3.19
CA LEU A 214 -20.95 4.80 3.83
C LEU A 214 -21.21 3.89 5.02
N ARG A 215 -20.91 2.59 4.93
CA ARG A 215 -21.02 1.65 6.05
C ARG A 215 -20.22 2.13 7.27
N MET A 216 -18.99 2.60 7.06
CA MET A 216 -18.14 3.13 8.12
C MET A 216 -18.65 4.47 8.66
N ILE A 217 -19.04 5.39 7.77
CA ILE A 217 -19.56 6.72 8.15
C ILE A 217 -20.83 6.58 8.99
N LEU A 218 -21.83 5.79 8.55
CA LEU A 218 -23.08 5.60 9.28
C LEU A 218 -22.87 4.92 10.64
N LYS A 219 -21.89 4.00 10.74
CA LYS A 219 -21.52 3.35 12.01
C LYS A 219 -20.93 4.36 13.00
N LYS A 220 -20.09 5.29 12.54
CA LYS A 220 -19.41 6.28 13.40
C LYS A 220 -20.26 7.52 13.68
N HIS A 221 -21.08 7.95 12.73
CA HIS A 221 -21.92 9.14 12.80
C HIS A 221 -23.40 8.78 12.64
N PRO A 222 -24.08 8.32 13.71
CA PRO A 222 -25.50 7.96 13.67
C PRO A 222 -26.45 9.12 13.30
N GLY A 223 -25.96 10.36 13.26
CA GLY A 223 -26.69 11.51 12.75
C GLY A 223 -26.94 11.46 11.24
N VAL A 224 -26.07 10.78 10.48
CA VAL A 224 -26.30 10.47 9.06
C VAL A 224 -27.28 9.31 9.00
N ARG A 225 -28.56 9.61 8.78
CA ARG A 225 -29.66 8.64 8.79
C ARG A 225 -29.81 7.88 7.49
N GLN A 226 -29.40 8.49 6.38
CA GLN A 226 -29.54 7.94 5.04
C GLN A 226 -28.25 8.11 4.23
N GLY A 227 -27.67 7.00 3.81
CA GLY A 227 -26.64 6.96 2.78
C GLY A 227 -27.24 6.71 1.40
N ILE A 228 -26.72 7.38 0.38
CA ILE A 228 -26.97 7.08 -1.03
C ILE A 228 -25.63 6.67 -1.63
N ASN A 229 -25.46 5.37 -1.88
CA ASN A 229 -24.30 4.84 -2.59
C ASN A 229 -24.55 5.00 -4.08
N PHE A 230 -23.80 5.89 -4.74
CA PHE A 230 -23.99 6.25 -6.13
C PHE A 230 -22.80 5.81 -6.98
N ASP A 231 -23.02 4.93 -7.94
CA ASP A 231 -22.02 4.42 -8.87
C ASP A 231 -22.68 4.01 -10.19
N LEU A 232 -21.92 3.47 -11.14
CA LEU A 232 -22.47 2.91 -12.38
C LEU A 232 -23.51 1.82 -12.07
N PRO A 233 -24.59 1.70 -12.87
CA PRO A 233 -25.66 0.73 -12.64
C PRO A 233 -25.18 -0.71 -12.39
N GLU A 234 -24.19 -1.16 -13.16
CA GLU A 234 -23.60 -2.49 -13.09
C GLU A 234 -22.73 -2.73 -11.84
N VAL A 235 -22.22 -1.66 -11.22
CA VAL A 235 -21.43 -1.70 -9.99
C VAL A 235 -22.36 -1.83 -8.80
N VAL A 236 -23.31 -0.90 -8.66
CA VAL A 236 -24.25 -0.90 -7.52
C VAL A 236 -25.20 -2.09 -7.53
N ALA A 237 -25.47 -2.71 -8.70
CA ALA A 237 -26.24 -3.94 -8.79
C ALA A 237 -25.57 -5.13 -8.08
N LYS A 238 -24.24 -5.09 -7.89
CA LYS A 238 -23.45 -6.10 -7.19
C LYS A 238 -23.13 -5.72 -5.75
N ALA A 239 -23.46 -4.49 -5.33
CA ALA A 239 -23.16 -4.01 -4.01
C ALA A 239 -24.01 -4.73 -2.94
N PRO A 240 -23.45 -5.02 -1.76
CA PRO A 240 -24.19 -5.65 -0.67
C PRO A 240 -25.30 -4.73 -0.15
N ILE A 241 -26.29 -5.33 0.51
CA ILE A 241 -27.31 -4.57 1.25
C ILE A 241 -26.70 -4.09 2.56
N ILE A 242 -26.61 -2.78 2.72
CA ILE A 242 -26.11 -2.14 3.94
C ILE A 242 -27.27 -1.39 4.61
N PRO A 243 -27.60 -1.67 5.89
CA PRO A 243 -28.65 -0.95 6.60
C PRO A 243 -28.44 0.57 6.58
N GLY A 244 -29.48 1.32 6.19
CA GLY A 244 -29.42 2.78 6.09
C GLY A 244 -28.81 3.30 4.78
N VAL A 245 -28.37 2.43 3.87
CA VAL A 245 -27.81 2.81 2.56
C VAL A 245 -28.74 2.38 1.43
N THR A 246 -28.97 3.28 0.48
CA THR A 246 -29.67 2.99 -0.78
C THR A 246 -28.68 3.03 -1.94
N ASN A 247 -28.63 1.96 -2.72
CA ASN A 247 -27.81 1.85 -3.93
C ASN A 247 -28.53 2.50 -5.11
N VAL A 248 -27.90 3.47 -5.77
CA VAL A 248 -28.46 4.20 -6.92
C VAL A 248 -27.49 4.14 -8.09
N GLY A 249 -27.94 3.57 -9.20
CA GLY A 249 -27.16 3.46 -10.42
C GLY A 249 -27.29 4.71 -11.28
N GLY A 250 -26.18 5.26 -11.76
CA GLY A 250 -26.22 6.38 -12.69
C GLY A 250 -24.85 6.79 -13.21
N ASP A 251 -24.79 7.99 -13.77
CA ASP A 251 -23.59 8.58 -14.35
C ASP A 251 -23.39 9.97 -13.73
N MET A 252 -22.32 10.13 -12.95
CA MET A 252 -22.02 11.36 -12.24
C MET A 252 -21.79 12.57 -13.15
N PHE A 253 -21.41 12.34 -14.41
CA PHE A 253 -21.24 13.41 -15.39
C PHE A 253 -22.57 13.91 -15.96
N LYS A 254 -23.66 13.17 -15.74
CA LYS A 254 -25.02 13.57 -16.13
C LYS A 254 -25.79 14.14 -14.95
N SER A 255 -25.84 13.42 -13.84
CA SER A 255 -26.57 13.82 -12.65
C SER A 255 -26.10 13.05 -11.42
N ILE A 256 -26.10 13.73 -10.27
CA ILE A 256 -25.83 13.13 -8.96
C ILE A 256 -27.13 13.22 -8.14
N PRO A 257 -27.50 12.21 -7.33
CA PRO A 257 -28.66 12.29 -6.45
C PRO A 257 -28.59 13.44 -5.45
N ASP A 258 -29.74 13.98 -5.05
CA ASP A 258 -29.82 15.02 -4.04
C ASP A 258 -29.49 14.47 -2.64
N GLY A 259 -28.74 15.27 -1.86
CA GLY A 259 -28.43 15.02 -0.46
C GLY A 259 -27.94 16.29 0.24
N ASP A 260 -27.80 16.25 1.56
CA ASP A 260 -27.30 17.38 2.35
C ASP A 260 -25.79 17.60 2.12
N ALA A 261 -25.07 16.53 1.78
CA ALA A 261 -23.67 16.55 1.43
C ALA A 261 -23.30 15.47 0.40
N ILE A 262 -22.21 15.71 -0.32
CA ILE A 262 -21.57 14.76 -1.23
C ILE A 262 -20.21 14.38 -0.66
N PHE A 263 -19.94 13.08 -0.60
CA PHE A 263 -18.67 12.46 -0.29
C PHE A 263 -18.08 11.83 -1.55
N MET A 264 -16.77 11.96 -1.74
CA MET A 264 -16.03 11.37 -2.85
C MET A 264 -14.67 10.91 -2.33
N LYS A 265 -14.33 9.63 -2.51
CA LYS A 265 -13.04 9.07 -2.16
C LYS A 265 -12.42 8.32 -3.33
N THR A 266 -11.23 8.76 -3.74
CA THR A 266 -10.39 8.11 -4.75
C THR A 266 -11.14 7.82 -6.07
N MET A 267 -11.57 8.89 -6.74
CA MET A 267 -12.20 8.81 -8.06
C MET A 267 -11.14 8.75 -9.15
N ASN A 268 -11.15 7.68 -9.97
CA ASN A 268 -10.48 7.73 -11.27
C ASN A 268 -11.48 8.31 -12.27
N ALA A 269 -11.45 9.64 -12.45
CA ALA A 269 -12.15 10.29 -13.55
C ALA A 269 -11.25 10.20 -14.79
N SER A 270 -11.43 9.17 -15.59
CA SER A 270 -10.91 9.09 -16.97
C SER A 270 -12.05 9.23 -17.95
#